data_AF-D2ZSA6-F1
#
_entry.id   AF-D2ZSA6-F1
#
_cell.length_a   1.000
_cell.length_b   1.000
_cell.length_c   1.000
_cell.angle_alpha   90.00
_cell.angle_beta   90.00
_cell.angle_gamma   90.00
#
_symmetry.space_group_name_H-M   'P 1'
#
loop_
_entity.id
_entity.type
_entity.pdbx_description
1 polymer ?
#
loop_
_entity_poly.entity_id
_entity_poly.type
_entity_poly.pdbx_seq_one_letter_code
_entity_poly.pdbx_strand_id
1 'polypeptide(L)'
;YTVTVTNDGIGDAKDVVVRDVLGEGLKFVSATGNYSFDEVTHTVTWIVDLAKGESKVFSVIATVSGYGNVTNSLVVGNKTAGVNVTVPEIIPDKTVDNEIPNFGDNVTYTVKVTNDGIGDAKDVVVRDILGEGLTFVDATGNYSFDEATRTVTWIVDLAKGESRTFYVNTIVSGYGNVTNSLVVGNKTTGVNVTVPEIIPDKTAN
;
A
#
# COMPACT_ATOMS: atom_id res chain seq x y z
N TYR A 1 -5.06 4.04 -18.47
CA TYR A 1 -4.10 4.04 -19.60
C TYR A 1 -4.88 4.02 -20.91
N THR A 2 -4.21 4.17 -22.06
CA THR A 2 -4.86 4.10 -23.38
C THR A 2 -4.44 2.84 -24.14
N VAL A 3 -5.38 2.33 -24.94
CA VAL A 3 -5.19 1.23 -25.89
C VAL A 3 -5.37 1.80 -27.28
N THR A 4 -4.34 1.75 -28.11
CA THR A 4 -4.40 2.23 -29.50
C THR A 4 -4.25 1.04 -30.45
N VAL A 5 -5.16 0.92 -31.41
CA VAL A 5 -5.11 -0.10 -32.47
C VAL A 5 -5.17 0.58 -33.82
N THR A 6 -4.18 0.30 -34.67
CA THR A 6 -4.04 0.86 -36.02
C THR A 6 -4.11 -0.24 -37.06
N ASN A 7 -4.86 0.00 -38.15
CA ASN A 7 -4.83 -0.86 -39.33
C ASN A 7 -3.82 -0.35 -40.36
N ASP A 8 -2.57 -0.82 -40.26
CA ASP A 8 -1.51 -0.52 -41.25
C ASP A 8 -1.58 -1.42 -42.50
N GLY A 9 -2.65 -2.20 -42.65
CA GLY A 9 -2.87 -3.06 -43.80
C GLY A 9 -3.13 -2.29 -45.09
N ILE A 10 -3.16 -3.01 -46.21
CA ILE A 10 -3.44 -2.42 -47.53
C ILE A 10 -4.94 -2.26 -47.83
N GLY A 11 -5.82 -2.73 -46.94
CA GLY A 11 -7.28 -2.70 -47.08
C GLY A 11 -7.99 -2.66 -45.72
N ASP A 12 -9.32 -2.53 -45.77
CA ASP A 12 -10.17 -2.41 -44.58
C ASP A 12 -10.24 -3.73 -43.80
N ALA A 13 -10.32 -3.62 -42.48
CA ALA A 13 -10.51 -4.73 -41.56
C ALA A 13 -11.89 -4.63 -40.90
N LYS A 14 -12.57 -5.77 -40.79
CA LYS A 14 -13.90 -5.90 -40.20
C LYS A 14 -13.85 -6.83 -39.00
N ASP A 15 -14.69 -6.58 -38.01
CA ASP A 15 -14.84 -7.41 -36.81
C ASP A 15 -13.50 -7.72 -36.09
N VAL A 16 -12.61 -6.74 -36.03
CA VAL A 16 -11.31 -6.87 -35.37
C VAL A 16 -11.53 -7.02 -33.88
N VAL A 17 -11.14 -8.20 -33.34
CA VAL A 17 -11.20 -8.49 -31.91
C VAL A 17 -9.95 -7.96 -31.22
N VAL A 18 -10.15 -7.02 -30.30
CA VAL A 18 -9.12 -6.40 -29.47
C VAL A 18 -9.34 -6.87 -28.04
N ARG A 19 -8.34 -7.53 -27.44
CA ARG A 19 -8.40 -8.03 -26.06
C ARG A 19 -7.33 -7.37 -25.21
N ASP A 20 -7.72 -6.71 -24.14
CA ASP A 20 -6.82 -6.13 -23.14
C ASP A 20 -6.97 -6.92 -21.84
N VAL A 21 -5.94 -7.65 -21.48
CA VAL A 21 -5.88 -8.59 -20.36
C VAL A 21 -5.18 -7.91 -19.19
N LEU A 22 -5.94 -7.62 -18.14
CA LEU A 22 -5.45 -7.09 -16.88
C LEU A 22 -4.79 -8.22 -16.08
N GLY A 23 -3.54 -8.06 -15.67
CA GLY A 23 -2.88 -9.01 -14.77
C GLY A 23 -3.49 -9.00 -13.36
N GLU A 24 -3.22 -10.05 -12.58
CA GLU A 24 -3.78 -10.33 -11.23
C GLU A 24 -3.70 -9.15 -10.22
N GLY A 25 -2.83 -8.16 -10.45
CA GLY A 25 -2.72 -6.96 -9.63
C GLY A 25 -3.55 -5.75 -10.09
N LEU A 26 -4.32 -5.86 -11.17
CA LEU A 26 -5.22 -4.82 -11.68
C LEU A 26 -6.67 -5.24 -11.55
N LYS A 27 -7.48 -4.33 -11.03
CA LYS A 27 -8.94 -4.46 -10.99
C LYS A 27 -9.58 -3.48 -11.95
N PHE A 28 -10.38 -4.00 -12.88
CA PHE A 28 -11.10 -3.19 -13.85
C PHE A 28 -12.09 -2.22 -13.19
N VAL A 29 -12.17 -0.99 -13.70
CA VAL A 29 -13.17 0.01 -13.31
C VAL A 29 -14.08 0.35 -14.48
N SER A 30 -13.50 0.77 -15.61
CA SER A 30 -14.27 1.11 -16.81
C SER A 30 -13.40 1.18 -18.06
N ALA A 31 -14.05 1.12 -19.23
CA ALA A 31 -13.44 1.35 -20.53
C ALA A 31 -14.33 2.27 -21.38
N THR A 32 -13.74 2.92 -22.40
CA THR A 32 -14.53 3.66 -23.41
C THR A 32 -14.85 2.78 -24.62
N GLY A 33 -15.89 3.17 -25.36
CA GLY A 33 -16.38 2.42 -26.53
C GLY A 33 -17.37 1.31 -26.16
N ASN A 34 -17.73 0.48 -27.14
CA ASN A 34 -18.56 -0.70 -26.91
C ASN A 34 -17.65 -1.88 -26.55
N TYR A 35 -17.74 -2.36 -25.32
CA TYR A 35 -16.86 -3.41 -24.79
C TYR A 35 -17.64 -4.45 -23.99
N SER A 36 -17.03 -5.62 -23.82
CA SER A 36 -17.40 -6.61 -22.81
C SER A 36 -16.23 -6.85 -21.87
N PHE A 37 -16.49 -7.05 -20.58
CA PHE A 37 -15.49 -7.43 -19.60
C PHE A 37 -15.78 -8.85 -19.08
N ASP A 38 -14.77 -9.72 -19.14
CA ASP A 38 -14.79 -11.04 -18.53
C ASP A 38 -13.99 -10.99 -17.22
N GLU A 39 -14.69 -11.18 -16.10
CA GLU A 39 -14.12 -11.12 -14.75
C GLU A 39 -13.22 -12.32 -14.43
N VAL A 40 -13.47 -13.50 -15.03
CA VAL A 40 -12.67 -14.71 -14.77
C VAL A 40 -11.31 -14.60 -15.44
N THR A 41 -11.29 -14.12 -16.68
CA THR A 41 -10.05 -13.95 -17.46
C THR A 41 -9.46 -12.55 -17.36
N HIS A 42 -10.07 -11.66 -16.56
CA HIS A 42 -9.68 -10.26 -16.39
C HIS A 42 -9.49 -9.52 -17.74
N THR A 43 -10.33 -9.82 -18.73
CA THR A 43 -10.13 -9.36 -20.11
C THR A 43 -11.22 -8.40 -20.56
N VAL A 44 -10.82 -7.20 -20.97
CA VAL A 44 -11.66 -6.24 -21.71
C VAL A 44 -11.59 -6.56 -23.20
N THR A 45 -12.73 -6.72 -23.86
CA THR A 45 -12.79 -7.02 -25.30
C THR A 45 -13.60 -5.97 -26.06
N TRP A 46 -13.03 -5.47 -27.15
CA TRP A 46 -13.73 -4.67 -28.16
C TRP A 46 -13.78 -5.41 -29.49
N ILE A 47 -14.85 -5.20 -30.25
CA ILE A 47 -14.98 -5.64 -31.65
C ILE A 47 -15.16 -4.38 -32.49
N VAL A 48 -14.23 -4.14 -33.42
CA VAL A 48 -14.23 -2.91 -34.22
C VAL A 48 -13.90 -3.15 -35.69
N ASP A 49 -14.54 -2.36 -36.53
CA ASP A 49 -14.10 -2.16 -37.91
C ASP A 49 -13.00 -1.09 -37.95
N LEU A 50 -12.01 -1.28 -38.81
CA LEU A 50 -10.92 -0.32 -39.05
C LEU A 50 -10.67 -0.20 -40.56
N ALA A 51 -10.96 0.96 -41.14
CA ALA A 51 -10.58 1.27 -42.51
C ALA A 51 -9.05 1.27 -42.66
N LYS A 52 -8.57 1.17 -43.90
CA LYS A 52 -7.13 1.28 -44.21
C LYS A 52 -6.52 2.55 -43.60
N GLY A 53 -5.51 2.40 -42.77
CA GLY A 53 -4.80 3.49 -42.08
C GLY A 53 -5.55 4.09 -40.89
N GLU A 54 -6.75 3.59 -40.56
CA GLU A 54 -7.52 4.06 -39.41
C GLU A 54 -6.86 3.61 -38.10
N SER A 55 -6.93 4.49 -37.09
CA SER A 55 -6.61 4.16 -35.70
C SER A 55 -7.80 4.40 -34.80
N LYS A 56 -8.03 3.48 -33.86
CA LYS A 56 -8.98 3.66 -32.76
C LYS A 56 -8.23 3.68 -31.44
N VAL A 57 -8.71 4.53 -30.53
CA VAL A 57 -8.14 4.73 -29.20
C VAL A 57 -9.23 4.48 -28.17
N PHE A 58 -8.93 3.62 -27.19
CA PHE A 58 -9.78 3.35 -26.04
C PHE A 58 -9.06 3.77 -24.77
N SER A 59 -9.81 4.26 -23.79
CA SER A 59 -9.30 4.55 -22.45
C SER A 59 -9.76 3.44 -21.52
N VAL A 60 -8.85 2.90 -20.72
CA VAL A 60 -9.13 1.91 -19.68
C VAL A 60 -8.72 2.48 -18.33
N ILE A 61 -9.63 2.39 -17.37
CA ILE A 61 -9.41 2.72 -15.97
C ILE A 61 -9.39 1.41 -15.18
N ALA A 62 -8.29 1.17 -14.49
CA ALA A 62 -8.11 0.05 -13.57
C ALA A 62 -7.47 0.57 -12.28
N THR A 63 -7.81 -0.05 -11.15
CA THR A 63 -7.14 0.19 -9.87
C THR A 63 -6.12 -0.89 -9.60
N VAL A 64 -5.00 -0.54 -8.96
CA VAL A 64 -4.01 -1.52 -8.51
C VAL A 64 -4.50 -2.17 -7.21
N SER A 65 -4.59 -3.49 -7.18
CA SER A 65 -4.99 -4.30 -6.02
C SER A 65 -3.95 -5.34 -5.60
N GLY A 66 -2.89 -5.52 -6.38
CA GLY A 66 -1.78 -6.44 -6.08
C GLY A 66 -0.43 -5.73 -6.04
N TYR A 67 0.52 -6.34 -5.34
CA TYR A 67 1.91 -5.89 -5.27
C TYR A 67 2.76 -6.59 -6.32
N GLY A 68 3.94 -6.04 -6.65
CA GLY A 68 4.89 -6.68 -7.55
C GLY A 68 4.81 -6.21 -9.00
N ASN A 69 5.11 -7.10 -9.96
CA ASN A 69 5.00 -6.77 -11.39
C ASN A 69 3.58 -7.03 -11.87
N VAL A 70 2.88 -5.96 -12.18
CA VAL A 70 1.52 -6.04 -12.66
C VAL A 70 1.53 -5.79 -14.17
N THR A 71 1.28 -6.84 -14.94
CA THR A 71 1.31 -6.77 -16.41
C THR A 71 -0.06 -6.44 -16.96
N ASN A 72 -0.13 -5.53 -17.92
CA ASN A 72 -1.29 -5.38 -18.80
C ASN A 72 -0.92 -5.82 -20.22
N SER A 73 -1.71 -6.69 -20.84
CA SER A 73 -1.39 -7.30 -22.13
C SER A 73 -2.50 -7.08 -23.16
N LEU A 74 -2.16 -6.45 -24.28
CA LEU A 74 -3.02 -6.22 -25.42
C LEU A 74 -2.78 -7.29 -26.50
N VAL A 75 -3.86 -7.91 -26.99
CA VAL A 75 -3.85 -8.91 -28.05
C VAL A 75 -4.81 -8.47 -29.17
N VAL A 76 -4.31 -8.40 -30.41
CA VAL A 76 -5.10 -8.12 -31.61
C VAL A 76 -4.70 -9.11 -32.71
N GLY A 77 -5.58 -10.07 -33.02
CA GLY A 77 -5.24 -11.17 -33.93
C GLY A 77 -4.04 -11.98 -33.40
N ASN A 78 -2.94 -12.02 -34.17
CA ASN A 78 -1.69 -12.69 -33.78
C ASN A 78 -0.62 -11.76 -33.18
N LYS A 79 -0.94 -10.48 -32.94
CA LYS A 79 -0.02 -9.50 -32.38
C LYS A 79 -0.30 -9.30 -30.89
N THR A 80 0.77 -9.17 -30.11
CA THR A 80 0.71 -8.90 -28.68
C THR A 80 1.58 -7.70 -28.32
N ALA A 81 1.10 -6.84 -27.44
CA ALA A 81 1.86 -5.76 -26.82
C ALA A 81 1.57 -5.75 -25.31
N GLY A 82 2.50 -5.30 -24.48
CA GLY A 82 2.26 -5.26 -23.04
C GLY A 82 3.07 -4.19 -22.34
N VAL A 83 2.58 -3.77 -21.19
CA VAL A 83 3.28 -2.85 -20.29
C VAL A 83 3.28 -3.43 -18.88
N ASN A 84 4.41 -3.26 -18.21
CA ASN A 84 4.61 -3.67 -16.83
C ASN A 84 4.49 -2.45 -15.92
N VAL A 85 3.68 -2.57 -14.87
CA VAL A 85 3.61 -1.61 -13.78
C VAL A 85 4.25 -2.24 -12.55
N THR A 86 5.33 -1.61 -12.06
CA THR A 86 6.02 -2.06 -10.86
C THR A 86 5.39 -1.41 -9.63
N VAL A 87 4.86 -2.23 -8.72
CA VAL A 87 4.21 -1.76 -7.50
C VAL A 87 5.09 -2.16 -6.29
N PRO A 88 5.60 -1.20 -5.51
CA PRO A 88 6.38 -1.51 -4.31
C PRO A 88 5.50 -2.15 -3.24
N GLU A 89 6.13 -2.89 -2.33
CA GLU A 89 5.44 -3.53 -1.21
C GLU A 89 6.13 -3.18 0.10
N ILE A 90 5.48 -2.39 0.93
CA ILE A 90 6.04 -2.00 2.23
C ILE A 90 5.51 -2.91 3.33
N ILE A 91 6.41 -3.46 4.13
CA ILE A 91 6.11 -4.31 5.28
C ILE A 91 6.51 -3.56 6.54
N PRO A 92 5.55 -3.13 7.38
CA PRO A 92 5.85 -2.57 8.69
C PRO A 92 6.06 -3.69 9.72
N ASP A 93 6.99 -3.45 10.64
CA ASP A 93 7.27 -4.27 11.81
C ASP A 93 7.48 -3.36 13.01
N LYS A 94 7.05 -3.83 14.18
CA LYS A 94 7.10 -3.05 15.42
C LYS A 94 7.36 -3.94 16.61
N THR A 95 8.34 -3.57 17.43
CA THR A 95 8.65 -4.22 18.69
C THR A 95 8.82 -3.18 19.80
N VAL A 96 8.89 -3.66 21.04
CA VAL A 96 9.09 -2.85 22.24
C VAL A 96 10.20 -3.47 23.08
N ASP A 97 10.98 -2.65 23.77
CA ASP A 97 12.06 -3.10 24.65
C ASP A 97 11.56 -3.71 25.97
N ASN A 98 10.39 -3.28 26.45
CA ASN A 98 9.74 -3.80 27.64
C ASN A 98 8.22 -3.96 27.45
N GLU A 99 7.74 -5.19 27.43
CA GLU A 99 6.30 -5.52 27.29
C GLU A 99 5.50 -5.36 28.59
N ILE A 100 6.17 -5.30 29.75
CA ILE A 100 5.53 -5.19 31.07
C ILE A 100 6.17 -4.03 31.88
N PRO A 101 6.09 -2.78 31.38
CA PRO A 101 6.62 -1.61 32.07
C PRO A 101 5.73 -1.22 33.26
N ASN A 102 6.32 -0.56 34.24
CA ASN A 102 5.57 0.08 35.31
C ASN A 102 5.08 1.46 34.87
N PHE A 103 4.10 1.99 35.60
CA PHE A 103 3.68 3.37 35.45
C PHE A 103 4.87 4.32 35.66
N GLY A 104 5.07 5.26 34.74
CA GLY A 104 6.17 6.21 34.74
C GLY A 104 7.47 5.71 34.12
N ASP A 105 7.56 4.42 33.74
CA ASP A 105 8.75 3.90 33.06
C ASP A 105 8.87 4.48 31.64
N ASN A 106 10.13 4.63 31.20
CA ASN A 106 10.43 4.88 29.80
C ASN A 106 10.36 3.57 29.01
N VAL A 107 9.76 3.65 27.83
CA VAL A 107 9.62 2.53 26.90
C VAL A 107 10.03 2.97 25.50
N THR A 108 10.87 2.17 24.85
CA THR A 108 11.38 2.40 23.50
C THR A 108 10.72 1.45 22.52
N TYR A 109 9.96 1.99 21.56
CA TYR A 109 9.46 1.22 20.44
C TYR A 109 10.45 1.24 19.29
N THR A 110 10.72 0.07 18.71
CA THR A 110 11.47 -0.05 17.45
C THR A 110 10.47 -0.18 16.31
N VAL A 111 10.52 0.74 15.35
CA VAL A 111 9.69 0.78 14.15
C VAL A 111 10.56 0.44 12.95
N LYS A 112 10.28 -0.66 12.25
CA LYS A 112 11.00 -1.05 11.05
C LYS A 112 10.04 -1.08 9.85
N VAL A 113 10.46 -0.53 8.73
CA VAL A 113 9.74 -0.61 7.46
C VAL A 113 10.67 -1.16 6.38
N THR A 114 10.19 -2.17 5.65
CA THR A 114 10.95 -2.84 4.59
C THR A 114 10.21 -2.74 3.26
N ASN A 115 10.90 -2.39 2.17
CA ASN A 115 10.36 -2.54 0.83
C ASN A 115 10.72 -3.91 0.24
N ASP A 116 9.86 -4.90 0.46
CA ASP A 116 10.00 -6.25 -0.12
C ASP A 116 9.47 -6.32 -1.56
N GLY A 117 8.93 -5.22 -2.08
CA GLY A 117 8.51 -5.11 -3.46
C GLY A 117 9.67 -5.15 -4.45
N ILE A 118 9.34 -5.30 -5.73
CA ILE A 118 10.34 -5.36 -6.82
C ILE A 118 10.67 -4.00 -7.44
N GLY A 119 10.12 -2.91 -6.90
CA GLY A 119 10.35 -1.54 -7.35
C GLY A 119 10.58 -0.59 -6.18
N ASP A 120 11.14 0.58 -6.48
CA ASP A 120 11.38 1.61 -5.48
C ASP A 120 10.06 2.23 -5.01
N ALA A 121 9.99 2.53 -3.71
CA ALA A 121 8.89 3.27 -3.10
C ALA A 121 9.32 4.69 -2.81
N LYS A 122 8.48 5.65 -3.15
CA LYS A 122 8.69 7.09 -2.93
C LYS A 122 7.61 7.65 -2.03
N ASP A 123 7.97 8.63 -1.22
CA ASP A 123 7.05 9.35 -0.33
C ASP A 123 6.19 8.42 0.56
N VAL A 124 6.79 7.32 1.05
CA VAL A 124 6.11 6.36 1.93
C VAL A 124 5.80 7.05 3.26
N VAL A 125 4.51 7.19 3.55
CA VAL A 125 4.03 7.76 4.81
C VAL A 125 3.93 6.66 5.86
N VAL A 126 4.75 6.78 6.92
CA VAL A 126 4.79 5.87 8.07
C VAL A 126 4.20 6.62 9.26
N ARG A 127 3.16 6.06 9.90
CA ARG A 127 2.49 6.68 11.06
C ARG A 127 2.54 5.75 12.26
N ASP A 128 3.11 6.21 13.36
CA ASP A 128 3.07 5.54 14.65
C ASP A 128 2.11 6.26 15.60
N ILE A 129 1.02 5.59 15.97
CA ILE A 129 -0.11 6.13 16.74
C ILE A 129 0.00 5.59 18.17
N LEU A 130 0.40 6.46 19.09
CA LEU A 130 0.52 6.13 20.50
C LEU A 130 -0.87 6.02 21.12
N GLY A 131 -1.15 4.88 21.76
CA GLY A 131 -2.40 4.69 22.49
C GLY A 131 -2.49 5.54 23.75
N GLU A 132 -3.70 5.59 24.31
CA GLU A 132 -3.92 6.24 25.60
C GLU A 132 -3.09 5.56 26.69
N GLY A 133 -2.39 6.37 27.48
CA GLY A 133 -1.43 5.89 28.47
C GLY A 133 0.02 5.84 27.99
N LEU A 134 0.34 6.37 26.81
CA LEU A 134 1.71 6.70 26.40
C LEU A 134 1.85 8.20 26.20
N THR A 135 2.91 8.77 26.77
CA THR A 135 3.32 10.15 26.54
C THR A 135 4.55 10.17 25.64
N PHE A 136 4.48 10.86 24.51
CA PHE A 136 5.61 11.00 23.59
C PHE A 136 6.77 11.76 24.22
N VAL A 137 8.01 11.26 24.05
CA VAL A 137 9.24 11.95 24.47
C VAL A 137 10.00 12.45 23.24
N ASP A 138 10.44 11.54 22.39
CA ASP A 138 11.09 11.85 21.12
C ASP A 138 11.02 10.67 20.13
N ALA A 139 11.51 10.91 18.92
CA ALA A 139 11.73 9.88 17.93
C ALA A 139 13.02 10.13 17.13
N THR A 140 13.54 9.10 16.48
CA THR A 140 14.68 9.25 15.55
C THR A 140 14.24 9.54 14.11
N GLY A 141 15.14 10.12 13.32
CA GLY A 141 14.88 10.47 11.92
C GLY A 141 14.21 11.84 11.75
N ASN A 142 13.74 12.13 10.54
CA ASN A 142 12.98 13.34 10.24
C ASN A 142 11.49 13.05 10.41
N TYR A 143 10.92 13.49 11.53
CA TYR A 143 9.53 13.21 11.91
C TYR A 143 8.73 14.49 12.17
N SER A 144 7.42 14.37 12.09
CA SER A 144 6.47 15.30 12.72
C SER A 144 5.66 14.57 13.80
N PHE A 145 5.25 15.29 14.83
CA PHE A 145 4.36 14.77 15.88
C PHE A 145 3.09 15.61 15.95
N ASP A 146 1.94 14.95 15.84
CA ASP A 146 0.63 15.54 16.07
C ASP A 146 0.14 15.13 17.46
N GLU A 147 0.06 16.09 18.37
CA GLU A 147 -0.36 15.87 19.76
C GLU A 147 -1.85 15.51 19.87
N ALA A 148 -2.70 16.06 19.01
CA ALA A 148 -4.14 15.80 19.05
C ALA A 148 -4.47 14.36 18.64
N THR A 149 -3.74 13.83 17.65
CA THR A 149 -3.89 12.44 17.20
C THR A 149 -2.86 11.49 17.84
N ARG A 150 -1.94 11.99 18.66
CA ARG A 150 -0.82 11.24 19.28
C ARG A 150 -0.02 10.45 18.24
N THR A 151 0.26 11.07 17.09
CA THR A 151 0.82 10.38 15.93
C THR A 151 2.19 10.93 15.56
N VAL A 152 3.21 10.07 15.55
CA VAL A 152 4.53 10.33 14.95
C VAL A 152 4.46 9.95 13.48
N THR A 153 4.89 10.85 12.57
CA THR A 153 4.86 10.59 11.12
C THR A 153 6.23 10.78 10.48
N TRP A 154 6.64 9.83 9.65
CA TRP A 154 7.80 9.95 8.75
C TRP A 154 7.34 9.86 7.29
N ILE A 155 8.09 10.53 6.41
CA ILE A 155 7.98 10.37 4.95
C ILE A 155 9.33 9.89 4.45
N VAL A 156 9.36 8.71 3.81
CA VAL A 156 10.61 8.09 3.38
C VAL A 156 10.54 7.50 1.99
N ASP A 157 11.69 7.54 1.32
CA ASP A 157 11.95 6.73 0.14
C ASP A 157 12.59 5.42 0.56
N LEU A 158 12.20 4.33 -0.09
CA LEU A 158 12.78 3.01 0.12
C LEU A 158 13.07 2.38 -1.25
N ALA A 159 14.35 2.20 -1.58
CA ALA A 159 14.73 1.41 -2.76
C ALA A 159 14.24 -0.05 -2.62
N LYS A 160 14.19 -0.78 -3.73
CA LYS A 160 13.92 -2.23 -3.70
C LYS A 160 14.82 -2.95 -2.68
N GLY A 161 14.21 -3.67 -1.73
CA GLY A 161 14.90 -4.41 -0.68
C GLY A 161 15.46 -3.56 0.46
N GLU A 162 15.27 -2.24 0.44
CA GLU A 162 15.74 -1.35 1.51
C GLU A 162 14.87 -1.50 2.76
N SER A 163 15.49 -1.43 3.93
CA SER A 163 14.82 -1.27 5.22
C SER A 163 15.23 0.03 5.89
N ARG A 164 14.30 0.66 6.61
CA ARG A 164 14.58 1.75 7.54
C ARG A 164 14.06 1.42 8.93
N THR A 165 14.81 1.84 9.94
CA THR A 165 14.47 1.63 11.35
C THR A 165 14.44 2.97 12.07
N PHE A 166 13.38 3.21 12.84
CA PHE A 166 13.19 4.34 13.73
C PHE A 166 12.98 3.85 15.16
N TYR A 167 13.26 4.74 16.12
CA TYR A 167 12.97 4.51 17.53
C TYR A 167 12.02 5.60 18.01
N VAL A 168 11.05 5.22 18.84
CA VAL A 168 10.10 6.13 19.46
C VAL A 168 10.17 5.92 20.97
N ASN A 169 10.59 6.95 21.69
CA ASN A 169 10.68 6.94 23.14
C ASN A 169 9.41 7.52 23.76
N THR A 170 8.87 6.82 24.76
CA THR A 170 7.64 7.20 25.44
C THR A 170 7.75 7.00 26.95
N ILE A 171 6.91 7.71 27.72
CA ILE A 171 6.68 7.47 29.14
C ILE A 171 5.31 6.81 29.30
N VAL A 172 5.23 5.76 30.11
CA VAL A 172 3.97 5.10 30.46
C VAL A 172 3.17 5.95 31.43
N SER A 173 1.96 6.34 31.05
CA SER A 173 1.05 7.21 31.82
C SER A 173 -0.35 6.61 32.02
N GLY A 174 -0.56 5.34 31.66
CA GLY A 174 -1.81 4.60 31.87
C GLY A 174 -1.57 3.19 32.42
N TYR A 175 -2.64 2.55 32.87
CA TYR A 175 -2.64 1.18 33.40
C TYR A 175 -3.28 0.20 32.41
N GLY A 176 -3.03 -1.10 32.60
CA GLY A 176 -3.60 -2.15 31.77
C GLY A 176 -2.90 -2.28 30.41
N ASN A 177 -3.64 -2.79 29.42
CA ASN A 177 -3.09 -3.02 28.08
C ASN A 177 -3.12 -1.73 27.26
N VAL A 178 -1.93 -1.16 27.03
CA VAL A 178 -1.72 0.08 26.27
C VAL A 178 -1.16 -0.27 24.90
N THR A 179 -1.88 0.09 23.84
CA THR A 179 -1.52 -0.27 22.45
C THR A 179 -0.72 0.84 21.78
N ASN A 180 0.34 0.49 21.04
CA ASN A 180 0.96 1.38 20.07
C ASN A 180 0.82 0.81 18.66
N SER A 181 0.27 1.58 17.72
CA SER A 181 -0.11 1.11 16.37
C SER A 181 0.69 1.79 15.27
N LEU A 182 1.34 0.99 14.43
CA LEU A 182 2.09 1.42 13.26
C LEU A 182 1.30 1.18 11.97
N VAL A 183 1.11 2.22 11.17
CA VAL A 183 0.35 2.20 9.91
C VAL A 183 1.23 2.66 8.76
N VAL A 184 1.27 1.87 7.68
CA VAL A 184 1.95 2.21 6.42
C VAL A 184 1.05 1.80 5.25
N GLY A 185 0.55 2.79 4.50
CA GLY A 185 -0.43 2.53 3.44
C GLY A 185 -1.67 1.82 3.98
N ASN A 186 -1.95 0.62 3.47
CA ASN A 186 -3.06 -0.23 3.90
C ASN A 186 -2.65 -1.31 4.93
N LYS A 187 -1.40 -1.30 5.41
CA LYS A 187 -0.89 -2.28 6.37
C LYS A 187 -0.83 -1.65 7.75
N THR A 188 -1.21 -2.43 8.75
CA THR A 188 -1.18 -2.04 10.16
C THR A 188 -0.54 -3.16 10.97
N THR A 189 0.36 -2.78 11.85
CA THR A 189 0.91 -3.64 12.90
C THR A 189 0.90 -2.86 14.22
N GLY A 190 1.14 -3.53 15.33
CA GLY A 190 1.17 -2.87 16.61
C GLY A 190 1.73 -3.79 17.67
N VAL A 191 2.19 -3.19 18.75
CA VAL A 191 2.64 -3.92 19.93
C VAL A 191 2.04 -3.24 21.15
N ASN A 192 1.62 -4.06 22.11
CA ASN A 192 1.06 -3.57 23.35
C ASN A 192 2.10 -3.66 24.46
N VAL A 193 1.95 -2.80 25.44
CA VAL A 193 2.55 -2.99 26.76
C VAL A 193 1.45 -3.23 27.78
N THR A 194 1.71 -4.10 28.76
CA THR A 194 0.78 -4.36 29.86
C THR A 194 1.32 -3.77 31.14
N VAL A 195 0.66 -2.74 31.65
CA VAL A 195 1.08 -2.02 32.85
C VAL A 195 0.31 -2.55 34.06
N PRO A 196 0.99 -3.12 35.08
CA PRO A 196 0.30 -3.63 36.26
C PRO A 196 -0.32 -2.50 37.08
N GLU A 197 -1.55 -2.71 37.54
CA GLU A 197 -2.23 -1.82 38.49
C GLU A 197 -2.16 -2.44 39.90
N ILE A 198 -1.66 -1.66 40.87
CA ILE A 198 -1.55 -2.07 42.27
C ILE A 198 -2.53 -1.24 43.08
N ILE A 199 -3.57 -1.89 43.63
CA ILE A 199 -4.59 -1.24 44.46
C ILE A 199 -4.23 -1.45 45.94
N PRO A 200 -3.77 -0.41 46.66
CA PRO A 200 -3.53 -0.53 48.09
C PRO A 200 -4.85 -0.56 48.88
N ASP A 201 -5.01 -1.52 49.80
CA ASP A 201 -6.09 -1.57 50.78
C ASP A 201 -5.55 -1.22 52.17
N LYS A 202 -6.29 -0.41 52.93
CA LYS A 202 -5.99 -0.06 54.32
C LYS A 202 -7.27 -0.06 55.12
N THR A 203 -7.49 -1.13 55.87
CA THR A 203 -8.56 -1.23 56.86
C THR A 203 -8.08 -0.74 58.23
N ALA A 204 -8.93 0.01 58.93
CA ALA A 204 -8.71 0.34 60.34
C ALA A 204 -9.47 -0.68 61.20
N ASN A 205 -8.79 -1.26 62.20
CA ASN A 205 -9.41 -2.12 63.22
C ASN A 205 -10.13 -1.31 64.29
#